data_AF-A0A8J4CBU3-F1
#
_entry.id   AF-A0A8J4CBU3-F1
#
_cell.length_a   1.000
_cell.length_b   1.000
_cell.length_c   1.000
_cell.angle_alpha   90.00
_cell.angle_beta   90.00
_cell.angle_gamma   90.00
#
_symmetry.space_group_name_H-M   'P 1'
#
loop_
_entity.id
_entity.type
_entity.pdbx_description
1 polymer ?
#
loop_
_entity_poly.entity_id
_entity_poly.type
_entity_poly.pdbx_seq_one_letter_code
_entity_poly.pdbx_strand_id
1 'polypeptide(L)'
;MQAPSRDSVYAGSLSVCQTCGFERVGSLFRSAHRAETHTHAPLACLGLAPTRTYTHKHTGHKALRASLLKKYAVVRRELDTHSKQGGYEQIETRAAIEAAVQAAWRTDEIRRSKPTPQDEMRSGLSYFSTVIFDVVPAFHRRIDTALAKMGQPLLPLDKALFKFGSWMGGDRDGNPNVTAETTRDVVVLARLEAVNSYFRQVENLMFDLSIWRCSSEMKELAERIAAAESREAARVAEERKKRNYADFWAPIPSTEPFRVVLSHMRDRLYNTRQVLHQCLIHPNMSVRGALEEGGAYLDIEDMARPLQLMYDSLISTHDESVANARLLDLLRQIRTFGLSLMGLDIRQESTRHTEVVDAITTYLGLGSYASWDEAKRLKFLTDELQGKRPLMPPGMDMNPDVKEVVATFRMLSELPHDSLGAYIISMAKTASDVLAVVLLQRETGVRPALRVVPLFETLEDLNNAPDTMTTLFSNDWYRSHINGLHECMIGYSDSGKDAGRLAAAWALYETQEKLVSVAAKWGVCAMGA
;
A
#
# COMPACT_ATOMS: atom_id res chain seq x y z
N MET A 1 -49.47 36.94 31.13
CA MET A 1 -49.43 36.19 29.85
C MET A 1 -48.02 36.27 29.30
N GLN A 2 -47.20 35.28 29.65
CA GLN A 2 -45.81 35.16 29.20
C GLN A 2 -45.79 34.46 27.84
N ALA A 3 -45.04 35.04 26.89
CA ALA A 3 -44.81 34.47 25.57
C ALA A 3 -43.83 33.28 25.66
N PRO A 4 -44.02 32.22 24.83
CA PRO A 4 -43.27 30.98 24.94
C PRO A 4 -41.83 31.11 24.40
N SER A 5 -40.94 30.33 25.00
CA SER A 5 -39.50 30.25 24.74
C SER A 5 -39.18 29.73 23.34
N ARG A 6 -38.16 30.33 22.72
CA ARG A 6 -37.55 29.89 21.46
C ARG A 6 -36.63 28.69 21.70
N ASP A 7 -37.23 27.51 21.84
CA ASP A 7 -36.56 26.23 21.62
C ASP A 7 -37.14 25.60 20.36
N SER A 8 -36.59 25.94 19.21
CA SER A 8 -36.60 25.11 18.00
C SER A 8 -35.80 25.82 16.92
N VAL A 9 -34.75 25.16 16.44
CA VAL A 9 -34.04 25.25 15.15
C VAL A 9 -32.54 25.05 15.42
N TYR A 10 -32.19 23.82 15.80
CA TYR A 10 -30.89 23.21 15.48
C TYR A 10 -31.20 21.77 15.09
N ALA A 11 -31.65 21.60 13.84
CA ALA A 11 -31.71 20.29 13.21
C ALA A 11 -30.28 19.76 13.08
N GLY A 12 -30.02 18.64 13.75
CA GLY A 12 -28.69 18.10 13.99
C GLY A 12 -27.92 17.73 12.72
N SER A 13 -26.75 18.32 12.59
CA SER A 13 -25.64 17.69 11.89
C SER A 13 -25.22 16.44 12.68
N LEU A 14 -25.54 15.25 12.14
CA LEU A 14 -25.06 13.98 12.65
C LEU A 14 -23.52 13.95 12.52
N SER A 15 -22.85 14.23 13.63
CA SER A 15 -21.40 14.41 13.78
C SER A 15 -20.73 13.15 14.34
N VAL A 16 -19.41 13.03 14.14
CA VAL A 16 -18.47 11.99 14.61
C VAL A 16 -18.71 11.51 16.06
N CYS A 17 -19.41 12.28 16.90
CA CYS A 17 -19.83 11.85 18.23
C CYS A 17 -20.77 10.63 18.28
N GLN A 18 -21.42 10.22 17.18
CA GLN A 18 -22.34 9.07 17.16
C GLN A 18 -21.83 7.85 16.39
N THR A 19 -20.62 7.88 15.82
CA THR A 19 -20.06 6.67 15.19
C THR A 19 -19.83 5.60 16.27
N CYS A 20 -20.39 4.40 16.04
CA CYS A 20 -20.23 3.30 16.97
C CYS A 20 -18.76 2.85 16.98
N GLY A 21 -18.08 3.02 18.13
CA GLY A 21 -16.77 2.39 18.34
C GLY A 21 -16.85 0.87 18.21
N PHE A 22 -15.74 0.19 17.94
CA PHE A 22 -15.68 -1.26 17.69
C PHE A 22 -16.38 -2.10 18.77
N GLU A 23 -16.30 -1.69 20.04
CA GLU A 23 -17.00 -2.37 21.14
C GLU A 23 -18.53 -2.27 21.00
N ARG A 24 -19.04 -1.13 20.53
CA ARG A 24 -20.47 -0.92 20.28
C ARG A 24 -20.94 -1.68 19.03
N VAL A 25 -20.13 -1.74 17.97
CA VAL A 25 -20.41 -2.57 16.79
C VAL A 25 -20.42 -4.06 17.15
N GLY A 26 -19.44 -4.54 17.92
CA GLY A 26 -19.36 -5.94 18.35
C GLY A 26 -20.47 -6.34 19.33
N SER A 27 -20.90 -5.43 20.20
CA SER A 27 -22.08 -5.66 21.06
C SER A 27 -23.38 -5.67 20.26
N LEU A 28 -23.55 -4.77 19.28
CA LEU A 28 -24.68 -4.78 18.36
C LEU A 28 -24.74 -6.08 17.54
N PHE A 29 -23.60 -6.53 17.02
CA PHE A 29 -23.49 -7.81 16.33
C PHE A 29 -23.90 -8.97 17.25
N ARG A 30 -23.41 -9.03 18.49
CA ARG A 30 -23.87 -10.07 19.43
C ARG A 30 -25.36 -10.01 19.76
N SER A 31 -25.93 -8.81 19.90
CA SER A 31 -27.37 -8.68 20.14
C SER A 31 -28.19 -9.14 18.94
N ALA A 32 -27.70 -8.90 17.71
CA ALA A 32 -28.34 -9.36 16.48
C ALA A 32 -28.13 -10.87 16.25
N HIS A 33 -26.92 -11.40 16.48
CA HIS A 33 -26.58 -12.82 16.27
C HIS A 33 -27.18 -13.74 17.34
N ARG A 34 -27.56 -13.24 18.52
CA ARG A 34 -28.37 -14.02 19.47
C ARG A 34 -29.78 -14.33 18.93
N ALA A 35 -30.24 -13.65 17.87
CA ALA A 35 -31.54 -13.92 17.25
C ALA A 35 -31.49 -15.02 16.16
N GLU A 36 -30.31 -15.41 15.67
CA GLU A 36 -30.16 -16.44 14.64
C GLU A 36 -29.19 -17.52 15.11
N THR A 37 -29.75 -18.67 15.52
CA THR A 37 -28.97 -19.87 15.84
C THR A 37 -28.38 -20.46 14.56
N HIS A 38 -27.12 -20.15 14.20
CA HIS A 38 -26.19 -21.06 13.50
C HIS A 38 -24.75 -20.51 13.46
N THR A 39 -23.79 -21.40 13.78
CA THR A 39 -22.32 -21.33 13.58
C THR A 39 -21.49 -20.26 14.31
N HIS A 40 -20.77 -20.69 15.36
CA HIS A 40 -19.70 -19.95 16.05
C HIS A 40 -18.39 -19.90 15.23
N ALA A 41 -18.39 -19.26 14.06
CA ALA A 41 -17.12 -18.87 13.45
C ALA A 41 -16.54 -17.69 14.25
N PRO A 42 -15.26 -17.72 14.69
CA PRO A 42 -14.67 -16.56 15.34
C PRO A 42 -14.76 -15.34 14.43
N LEU A 43 -15.12 -14.17 14.96
CA LEU A 43 -15.12 -12.91 14.19
C LEU A 43 -13.74 -12.61 13.58
N ALA A 44 -12.68 -13.13 14.21
CA ALA A 44 -11.30 -13.08 13.73
C ALA A 44 -11.02 -13.97 12.49
N CYS A 45 -11.94 -14.90 12.17
CA CYS A 45 -11.83 -15.86 11.06
C CYS A 45 -12.82 -15.59 9.91
N LEU A 46 -13.77 -14.66 10.07
CA LEU A 46 -14.49 -14.11 8.92
C LEU A 46 -13.45 -13.51 7.98
N GLY A 47 -13.53 -13.80 6.68
CA GLY A 47 -12.53 -13.43 5.67
C GLY A 47 -12.27 -11.92 5.62
N LEU A 48 -11.39 -11.45 6.51
CA LEU A 48 -10.98 -10.07 6.62
C LEU A 48 -10.09 -9.76 5.42
N ALA A 49 -10.72 -9.43 4.29
CA ALA A 49 -10.03 -8.75 3.22
C ALA A 49 -9.53 -7.42 3.80
N PRO A 50 -8.24 -7.09 3.61
CA PRO A 50 -7.71 -5.87 4.17
C PRO A 50 -8.45 -4.67 3.59
N THR A 51 -8.86 -3.74 4.45
CA THR A 51 -9.39 -2.46 3.97
C THR A 51 -8.25 -1.72 3.29
N ARG A 52 -8.42 -1.44 1.99
CA ARG A 52 -7.49 -0.63 1.22
C ARG A 52 -7.81 0.85 1.39
N THR A 53 -6.81 1.61 1.79
CA THR A 53 -6.91 3.07 1.86
C THR A 53 -5.97 3.70 0.84
N TYR A 54 -6.50 4.61 0.04
CA TYR A 54 -5.77 5.25 -1.04
C TYR A 54 -5.36 6.68 -0.71
N THR A 55 -4.09 7.00 -0.94
CA THR A 55 -3.63 8.39 -1.01
C THR A 55 -3.79 8.90 -2.43
N HIS A 56 -4.68 9.87 -2.61
CA HIS A 56 -4.92 10.50 -3.91
C HIS A 56 -3.87 11.56 -4.26
N LYS A 57 -3.73 11.77 -5.56
CA LYS A 57 -3.02 12.90 -6.14
C LYS A 57 -3.61 14.23 -5.63
N HIS A 58 -2.77 15.14 -5.17
CA HIS A 58 -3.12 16.53 -4.95
C HIS A 58 -3.32 17.22 -6.31
N THR A 59 -4.57 17.26 -6.76
CA THR A 59 -4.96 18.06 -7.93
C THR A 59 -4.92 19.55 -7.58
N GLY A 60 -3.78 20.20 -7.85
CA GLY A 60 -3.66 21.65 -7.93
C GLY A 60 -2.62 22.30 -7.01
N HIS A 61 -2.50 23.62 -7.11
CA HIS A 61 -1.61 24.49 -6.33
C HIS A 61 -1.83 24.45 -4.80
N LYS A 62 -2.76 23.63 -4.31
CA LYS A 62 -3.26 23.60 -2.92
C LYS A 62 -2.75 22.41 -2.09
N ALA A 63 -1.64 21.78 -2.49
CA ALA A 63 -0.96 20.81 -1.63
C ALA A 63 -0.30 21.55 -0.46
N LEU A 64 -0.91 21.44 0.72
CA LEU A 64 -0.38 22.02 1.96
C LEU A 64 1.02 21.41 2.23
N ARG A 65 2.03 22.26 2.39
CA ARG A 65 3.41 21.79 2.58
C ARG A 65 3.52 20.93 3.83
N ALA A 66 4.21 19.79 3.75
CA ALA A 66 4.47 18.94 4.93
C ALA A 66 5.14 19.70 6.09
N SER A 67 5.94 20.72 5.77
CA SER A 67 6.56 21.61 6.76
C SER A 67 5.56 22.51 7.51
N LEU A 68 4.34 22.71 7.00
CA LEU A 68 3.25 23.38 7.71
C LEU A 68 2.52 22.39 8.62
N LEU A 69 2.29 21.15 8.17
CA LEU A 69 1.69 20.10 9.01
C LEU A 69 2.51 19.86 10.28
N LYS A 70 3.84 19.86 10.18
CA LYS A 70 4.73 19.78 11.34
C LYS A 70 4.54 20.97 12.30
N LYS A 71 4.37 22.19 11.79
CA LYS A 71 4.10 23.37 12.61
C LYS A 71 2.74 23.27 13.30
N TYR A 72 1.69 22.86 12.59
CA TYR A 72 0.37 22.65 13.18
C TYR A 72 0.35 21.50 14.19
N ALA A 73 1.17 20.46 14.01
CA ALA A 73 1.35 19.40 14.99
C ALA A 73 1.98 19.93 16.28
N VAL A 74 2.99 20.81 16.19
CA VAL A 74 3.56 21.51 17.36
C VAL A 74 2.49 22.34 18.06
N VAL A 75 1.77 23.20 17.33
CA VAL A 75 0.69 24.02 17.92
C VAL A 75 -0.34 23.16 18.65
N ARG A 76 -0.81 22.06 18.03
CA ARG A 76 -1.76 21.16 18.68
C ARG A 76 -1.20 20.51 19.94
N ARG A 77 0.02 19.97 19.87
CA ARG A 77 0.68 19.32 21.02
C ARG A 77 0.84 20.28 22.20
N GLU A 78 1.35 21.48 21.93
CA GLU A 78 1.56 22.48 22.98
C GLU A 78 0.22 23.00 23.53
N LEU A 79 -0.83 23.14 22.72
CA LEU A 79 -2.17 23.49 23.22
C LEU A 79 -2.76 22.43 24.16
N ASP A 80 -2.57 21.15 23.85
CA ASP A 80 -3.06 20.03 24.67
C ASP A 80 -2.38 19.94 26.05
N THR A 81 -1.15 20.44 26.16
CA THR A 81 -0.36 20.46 27.41
C THR A 81 -0.45 21.79 28.14
N HIS A 82 -0.59 22.91 27.43
CA HIS A 82 -0.60 24.26 28.01
C HIS A 82 -1.65 24.45 29.10
N SER A 83 -2.84 23.87 28.92
CA SER A 83 -3.93 23.94 29.92
C SER A 83 -3.67 23.10 31.18
N LYS A 84 -2.67 22.21 31.16
CA LYS A 84 -2.32 21.27 32.23
C LYS A 84 -1.05 21.65 32.98
N GLN A 85 -0.32 22.67 32.51
CA GLN A 85 0.97 23.10 33.05
C GLN A 85 0.86 24.37 33.90
N GLY A 86 1.86 24.63 34.74
CA GLY A 86 1.96 25.83 35.57
C GLY A 86 3.36 26.42 35.62
N GLY A 87 3.46 27.69 36.00
CA GLY A 87 4.76 28.37 36.18
C GLY A 87 5.54 28.53 34.87
N TYR A 88 6.82 28.13 34.88
CA TYR A 88 7.74 28.30 33.75
C TYR A 88 7.32 27.49 32.51
N GLU A 89 6.77 26.29 32.69
CA GLU A 89 6.34 25.42 31.59
C GLU A 89 5.24 26.08 30.73
N GLN A 90 4.34 26.83 31.37
CA GLN A 90 3.28 27.55 30.67
C GLN A 90 3.83 28.69 29.80
N ILE A 91 4.91 29.34 30.26
CA ILE A 91 5.60 30.41 29.50
C ILE A 91 6.32 29.80 28.28
N GLU A 92 7.02 28.69 28.48
CA GLU A 92 7.74 27.98 27.42
C GLU A 92 6.79 27.43 26.35
N THR A 93 5.68 26.80 26.74
CA THR A 93 4.68 26.29 25.79
C THR A 93 3.99 27.42 25.02
N ARG A 94 3.69 28.54 25.68
CA ARG A 94 3.17 29.72 25.00
C ARG A 94 4.18 30.26 23.97
N ALA A 95 5.45 30.39 24.33
CA ALA A 95 6.49 30.84 23.41
C ALA A 95 6.65 29.88 22.21
N ALA A 96 6.57 28.56 22.43
CA ALA A 96 6.60 27.56 21.37
C ALA A 96 5.38 27.66 20.43
N ILE A 97 4.18 27.90 20.96
CA ILE A 97 2.97 28.15 20.15
C ILE A 97 3.15 29.41 19.32
N GLU A 98 3.56 30.53 19.93
CA GLU A 98 3.77 31.80 19.25
C GLU A 98 4.78 31.68 18.11
N ALA A 99 5.92 31.00 18.36
CA ALA A 99 6.93 30.74 17.34
C ALA A 99 6.40 29.87 16.19
N ALA A 100 5.64 28.81 16.49
CA ALA A 100 5.08 27.91 15.48
C ALA A 100 4.01 28.61 14.63
N VAL A 101 3.14 29.42 15.25
CA VAL A 101 2.13 30.23 14.56
C VAL A 101 2.80 31.27 13.66
N GLN A 102 3.80 32.01 14.17
CA GLN A 102 4.52 33.00 13.37
C GLN A 102 5.27 32.35 12.20
N ALA A 103 5.91 31.20 12.43
CA ALA A 103 6.60 30.46 11.38
C ALA A 103 5.61 29.94 10.31
N ALA A 104 4.41 29.51 10.71
CA ALA A 104 3.36 29.11 9.77
C ALA A 104 2.88 30.32 8.95
N TRP A 105 2.59 31.44 9.62
CA TRP A 105 2.15 32.69 8.99
C TRP A 105 3.16 33.23 7.96
N ARG A 106 4.46 33.11 8.23
CA ARG A 106 5.52 33.55 7.31
C ARG A 106 5.92 32.52 6.25
N THR A 107 5.33 31.33 6.26
CA THR A 107 5.57 30.31 5.23
C THR A 107 4.48 30.40 4.17
N ASP A 108 4.83 30.69 2.92
CA ASP A 108 3.88 30.60 1.80
C ASP A 108 3.25 29.18 1.75
N GLU A 109 1.92 29.13 1.98
CA GLU A 109 1.14 27.88 2.00
C GLU A 109 1.02 27.27 0.60
N ILE A 110 0.92 28.14 -0.41
CA ILE A 110 0.78 27.77 -1.81
C ILE A 110 2.17 27.66 -2.43
N ARG A 111 2.49 26.50 -3.00
CA ARG A 111 3.72 26.34 -3.80
C ARG A 111 3.58 27.18 -5.08
N ARG A 112 4.61 28.00 -5.36
CA ARG A 112 4.68 28.82 -6.59
C ARG A 112 4.97 27.97 -7.83
N SER A 113 5.75 26.90 -7.68
CA SER A 113 5.99 25.89 -8.72
C SER A 113 5.09 24.68 -8.54
N LYS A 114 4.60 24.12 -9.65
CA LYS A 114 3.85 22.87 -9.65
C LYS A 114 4.76 21.74 -9.12
N PRO A 115 4.32 20.92 -8.14
CA PRO A 115 5.13 19.82 -7.63
C PRO A 115 5.36 18.78 -8.73
N THR A 116 6.55 18.15 -8.72
CA THR A 116 6.79 16.94 -9.51
C THR A 116 6.05 15.75 -8.88
N PRO A 117 5.80 14.66 -9.62
CA PRO A 117 5.17 13.48 -9.03
C PRO A 117 6.01 12.86 -7.88
N GLN A 118 7.35 12.95 -7.94
CA GLN A 118 8.22 12.55 -6.83
C GLN A 118 8.01 13.41 -5.57
N ASP A 119 7.80 14.73 -5.74
CA ASP A 119 7.52 15.64 -4.62
C ASP A 119 6.18 15.36 -3.95
N GLU A 120 5.19 14.99 -4.76
CA GLU A 120 3.88 14.56 -4.29
C GLU A 120 4.00 13.25 -3.49
N MET A 121 4.71 12.25 -4.03
CA MET A 121 4.98 11.01 -3.29
C MET A 121 5.67 11.26 -1.95
N ARG A 122 6.72 12.10 -1.91
CA ARG A 122 7.40 12.48 -0.65
C ARG A 122 6.44 13.14 0.34
N SER A 123 5.54 13.97 -0.16
CA SER A 123 4.54 14.63 0.68
C SER A 123 3.56 13.60 1.27
N GLY A 124 3.09 12.64 0.48
CA GLY A 124 2.26 11.54 0.95
C GLY A 124 2.96 10.64 1.98
N LEU A 125 4.21 10.24 1.70
CA LEU A 125 5.05 9.46 2.60
C LEU A 125 5.25 10.11 3.97
N SER A 126 5.26 11.45 4.04
CA SER A 126 5.43 12.16 5.31
C SER A 126 4.32 11.86 6.33
N TYR A 127 3.09 11.54 5.88
CA TYR A 127 2.02 11.11 6.77
C TYR A 127 2.27 9.71 7.34
N PHE A 128 2.88 8.83 6.56
CA PHE A 128 3.24 7.49 7.02
C PHE A 128 4.25 7.55 8.15
N SER A 129 5.38 8.22 7.94
CA SER A 129 6.45 8.25 8.92
C SER A 129 6.21 9.16 10.12
N THR A 130 5.22 10.06 10.05
CA THR A 130 4.85 10.95 11.17
C THR A 130 3.67 10.43 11.99
N VAL A 131 2.73 9.68 11.37
CA VAL A 131 1.47 9.31 12.03
C VAL A 131 1.09 7.84 11.78
N ILE A 132 0.87 7.45 10.52
CA ILE A 132 0.17 6.18 10.21
C ILE A 132 0.99 4.99 10.71
N PHE A 133 2.31 5.01 10.53
CA PHE A 133 3.19 3.91 10.91
C PHE A 133 3.09 3.55 12.40
N ASP A 134 3.02 4.56 13.27
CA ASP A 134 2.95 4.35 14.73
C ASP A 134 1.50 4.17 15.25
N VAL A 135 0.51 4.74 14.57
CA VAL A 135 -0.90 4.67 15.00
C VAL A 135 -1.56 3.34 14.66
N VAL A 136 -1.23 2.74 13.50
CA VAL A 136 -1.83 1.47 13.06
C VAL A 136 -1.64 0.32 14.08
N PRO A 137 -0.46 0.04 14.64
CA PRO A 137 -0.33 -1.00 15.66
C PRO A 137 -1.12 -0.67 16.94
N ALA A 138 -1.21 0.60 17.34
CA ALA A 138 -2.08 1.01 18.45
C ALA A 138 -3.56 0.71 18.19
N PHE A 139 -3.99 0.82 16.93
CA PHE A 139 -5.34 0.42 16.53
C PHE A 139 -5.55 -1.09 16.59
N HIS A 140 -4.59 -1.89 16.12
CA HIS A 140 -4.65 -3.34 16.26
C HIS A 140 -4.77 -3.78 17.73
N ARG A 141 -4.01 -3.15 18.64
CA ARG A 141 -4.13 -3.42 20.10
C ARG A 141 -5.52 -3.10 20.65
N ARG A 142 -6.17 -2.03 20.16
CA ARG A 142 -7.56 -1.71 20.53
C ARG A 142 -8.54 -2.78 20.03
N ILE A 143 -8.33 -3.30 18.82
CA ILE A 143 -9.15 -4.40 18.28
C ILE A 143 -8.95 -5.67 19.11
N ASP A 144 -7.71 -6.04 19.42
CA ASP A 144 -7.42 -7.17 20.31
C ASP A 144 -8.09 -7.03 21.67
N THR A 145 -8.02 -5.83 22.26
CA THR A 145 -8.65 -5.55 23.56
C THR A 145 -10.17 -5.72 23.48
N ALA A 146 -10.77 -5.24 22.38
CA ALA A 146 -12.18 -5.45 22.13
C ALA A 146 -12.47 -6.96 21.97
N LEU A 147 -11.75 -7.69 21.10
CA LEU A 147 -11.91 -9.13 20.88
C LEU A 147 -11.77 -9.94 22.19
N ALA A 148 -10.78 -9.63 23.02
CA ALA A 148 -10.57 -10.28 24.31
C ALA A 148 -11.74 -10.04 25.26
N LYS A 149 -12.24 -8.79 25.38
CA LYS A 149 -13.49 -8.49 26.13
C LYS A 149 -14.70 -9.23 25.57
N MET A 150 -14.64 -9.63 24.30
CA MET A 150 -15.67 -10.42 23.65
C MET A 150 -15.54 -11.93 23.82
N GLY A 151 -14.50 -12.42 24.52
CA GLY A 151 -14.19 -13.84 24.59
C GLY A 151 -13.72 -14.42 23.25
N GLN A 152 -13.22 -13.58 22.35
CA GLN A 152 -12.67 -13.97 21.05
C GLN A 152 -11.14 -14.02 21.11
N PRO A 153 -10.49 -14.86 20.28
CA PRO A 153 -9.04 -14.84 20.16
C PRO A 153 -8.54 -13.49 19.61
N LEU A 154 -7.26 -13.20 19.87
CA LEU A 154 -6.56 -12.06 19.29
C LEU A 154 -6.52 -12.16 17.76
N LEU A 155 -6.22 -11.04 17.10
CA LEU A 155 -6.00 -11.06 15.66
C LEU A 155 -4.82 -11.97 15.29
N PRO A 156 -4.98 -12.86 14.29
CA PRO A 156 -3.88 -13.69 13.81
C PRO A 156 -2.68 -12.85 13.34
N LEU A 157 -1.47 -13.31 13.67
CA LEU A 157 -0.22 -12.59 13.37
C LEU A 157 0.12 -12.56 11.88
N ASP A 158 -0.40 -13.50 11.11
CA ASP A 158 -0.18 -13.61 9.66
C ASP A 158 -1.14 -12.71 8.85
N LYS A 159 -2.16 -12.12 9.49
CA LYS A 159 -3.18 -11.31 8.80
C LYS A 159 -2.94 -9.82 8.97
N ALA A 160 -3.05 -9.11 7.86
CA ALA A 160 -3.09 -7.65 7.83
C ALA A 160 -4.54 -7.20 7.69
N LEU A 161 -5.03 -6.41 8.65
CA LEU A 161 -6.36 -5.80 8.58
C LEU A 161 -6.42 -4.60 7.62
N PHE A 162 -5.30 -3.92 7.47
CA PHE A 162 -5.18 -2.73 6.64
C PHE A 162 -4.15 -2.98 5.55
N LYS A 163 -4.43 -2.43 4.37
CA LYS A 163 -3.44 -2.25 3.31
C LYS A 163 -3.57 -0.83 2.79
N PHE A 164 -2.45 -0.29 2.34
CA PHE A 164 -2.42 1.06 1.79
C PHE A 164 -2.04 1.01 0.32
N GLY A 165 -2.76 1.81 -0.47
CA GLY A 165 -2.51 1.99 -1.90
C GLY A 165 -2.15 3.45 -2.18
N SER A 166 -1.41 3.67 -3.27
CA SER A 166 -1.07 5.01 -3.75
C SER A 166 -1.19 5.11 -5.25
N TRP A 167 -1.61 6.27 -5.72
CA TRP A 167 -1.60 6.64 -7.13
C TRP A 167 -0.47 7.63 -7.47
N MET A 168 0.24 8.14 -6.45
CA MET A 168 1.25 9.18 -6.62
C MET A 168 2.47 8.63 -7.38
N GLY A 169 2.62 9.02 -8.65
CA GLY A 169 3.65 8.51 -9.56
C GLY A 169 3.28 7.20 -10.28
N GLY A 170 2.08 6.68 -10.07
CA GLY A 170 1.51 5.54 -10.82
C GLY A 170 0.38 5.94 -11.76
N ASP A 171 -0.41 6.96 -11.39
CA ASP A 171 -1.48 7.52 -12.20
C ASP A 171 -0.95 8.48 -13.28
N ARG A 172 -0.97 7.98 -14.52
CA ARG A 172 -0.50 8.68 -15.73
C ARG A 172 -1.63 9.09 -16.66
N ASP A 173 -2.88 8.78 -16.29
CA ASP A 173 -4.06 9.17 -17.06
C ASP A 173 -4.13 10.69 -17.22
N GLY A 174 -4.14 11.16 -18.47
CA GLY A 174 -4.09 12.58 -18.82
C GLY A 174 -2.87 13.36 -18.29
N ASN A 175 -1.80 12.68 -17.83
CA ASN A 175 -0.66 13.33 -17.19
C ASN A 175 0.70 12.85 -17.73
N PRO A 176 1.26 13.52 -18.76
CA PRO A 176 2.53 13.13 -19.37
C PRO A 176 3.75 13.28 -18.46
N ASN A 177 3.62 13.94 -17.30
CA ASN A 177 4.72 14.09 -16.34
C ASN A 177 4.96 12.80 -15.52
N VAL A 178 4.05 11.82 -15.57
CA VAL A 178 4.23 10.52 -14.91
C VAL A 178 4.75 9.53 -15.94
N THR A 179 6.07 9.42 -15.98
CA THR A 179 6.80 8.52 -16.88
C THR A 179 7.14 7.19 -16.20
N ALA A 180 7.64 6.21 -16.96
CA ALA A 180 8.20 4.97 -16.44
C ALA A 180 9.31 5.23 -15.39
N GLU A 181 10.20 6.20 -15.65
CA GLU A 181 11.24 6.61 -14.70
C GLU A 181 10.66 7.21 -13.42
N THR A 182 9.60 8.02 -13.56
CA THR A 182 8.91 8.59 -12.40
C THR A 182 8.31 7.49 -11.52
N THR A 183 7.69 6.48 -12.13
CA THR A 183 7.16 5.30 -11.43
C THR A 183 8.26 4.54 -10.69
N ARG A 184 9.42 4.35 -11.31
CA ARG A 184 10.60 3.75 -10.66
C ARG A 184 11.01 4.52 -9.41
N ASP A 185 11.18 5.83 -9.54
CA ASP A 185 11.65 6.68 -8.45
C ASP A 185 10.70 6.66 -7.25
N VAL A 186 9.39 6.76 -7.48
CA VAL A 186 8.42 6.76 -6.37
C VAL A 186 8.39 5.43 -5.63
N VAL A 187 8.58 4.29 -6.34
CA VAL A 187 8.71 2.98 -5.70
C VAL A 187 9.96 2.92 -4.84
N VAL A 188 11.11 3.37 -5.36
CA VAL A 188 12.36 3.40 -4.60
C VAL A 188 12.25 4.31 -3.37
N LEU A 189 11.60 5.48 -3.50
CA LEU A 189 11.33 6.38 -2.38
C LEU A 189 10.44 5.74 -1.32
N ALA A 190 9.41 5.01 -1.73
CA ALA A 190 8.51 4.30 -0.80
C ALA A 190 9.26 3.23 0.00
N ARG A 191 10.08 2.42 -0.68
CA ARG A 191 10.91 1.40 -0.02
C ARG A 191 11.95 2.01 0.90
N LEU A 192 12.54 3.14 0.50
CA LEU A 192 13.52 3.85 1.31
C LEU A 192 12.89 4.33 2.64
N GLU A 193 11.68 4.87 2.59
CA GLU A 193 10.97 5.32 3.79
C GLU A 193 10.50 4.16 4.68
N ALA A 194 10.10 3.03 4.07
CA ALA A 194 9.80 1.80 4.80
C ALA A 194 11.02 1.34 5.60
N VAL A 195 12.18 1.23 4.94
CA VAL A 195 13.44 0.80 5.55
C VAL A 195 13.88 1.76 6.65
N ASN A 196 13.77 3.08 6.44
CA ASN A 196 14.07 4.07 7.49
C ASN A 196 13.17 3.91 8.72
N SER A 197 11.90 3.55 8.52
CA SER A 197 10.95 3.35 9.62
C SER A 197 11.23 2.06 10.37
N TYR A 198 11.49 0.95 9.67
CA TYR A 198 11.88 -0.31 10.30
C TYR A 198 13.23 -0.25 10.99
N PHE A 199 14.21 0.46 10.41
CA PHE A 199 15.52 0.65 11.02
C PHE A 199 15.38 1.26 12.42
N ARG A 200 14.59 2.34 12.56
CA ARG A 200 14.30 2.95 13.86
C ARG A 200 13.60 1.99 14.83
N GLN A 201 12.65 1.18 14.36
CA GLN A 201 11.94 0.24 15.25
C GLN A 201 12.84 -0.92 15.70
N VAL A 202 13.68 -1.45 14.81
CA VAL A 202 14.65 -2.50 15.14
C VAL A 202 15.65 -1.96 16.17
N GLU A 203 16.17 -0.74 16.00
CA GLU A 203 17.05 -0.12 16.99
C GLU A 203 16.40 0.02 18.37
N ASN A 204 15.14 0.46 18.45
CA ASN A 204 14.41 0.51 19.71
C ASN A 204 14.20 -0.88 20.31
N LEU A 205 13.86 -1.87 19.48
CA LEU A 205 13.63 -3.24 19.91
C LEU A 205 14.91 -3.92 20.42
N MET A 206 16.08 -3.54 19.88
CA MET A 206 17.37 -3.99 20.41
C MET A 206 17.55 -3.58 21.87
N PHE A 207 17.17 -2.35 22.25
CA PHE A 207 17.26 -1.94 23.65
C PHE A 207 16.29 -2.70 24.54
N ASP A 208 15.04 -2.86 24.08
CA ASP A 208 13.97 -3.51 24.83
C ASP A 208 14.23 -5.02 25.05
N LEU A 209 14.78 -5.72 24.05
CA LEU A 209 15.02 -7.17 24.09
C LEU A 209 16.46 -7.53 24.50
N SER A 210 16.85 -7.11 25.71
CA SER A 210 18.11 -7.50 26.36
C SER A 210 18.07 -8.87 27.05
N ILE A 211 17.04 -9.66 26.77
CA ILE A 211 16.72 -10.91 27.47
C ILE A 211 17.68 -12.02 27.01
N TRP A 212 18.22 -12.79 27.96
CA TRP A 212 19.11 -13.92 27.68
C TRP A 212 18.37 -15.25 27.51
N ARG A 213 17.22 -15.42 28.17
CA ARG A 213 16.41 -16.65 28.14
C ARG A 213 15.65 -16.72 26.81
N CYS A 214 15.79 -17.85 26.10
CA CYS A 214 15.11 -18.08 24.83
C CYS A 214 14.89 -19.58 24.59
N SER A 215 14.12 -19.90 23.53
CA SER A 215 13.98 -21.25 22.99
C SER A 215 15.27 -21.78 22.36
N SER A 216 15.36 -23.09 22.18
CA SER A 216 16.46 -23.76 21.46
C SER A 216 16.66 -23.19 20.05
N GLU A 217 15.57 -23.02 19.32
CA GLU A 217 15.53 -22.59 17.93
C GLU A 217 16.02 -21.14 17.78
N MET A 218 15.65 -20.27 18.73
CA MET A 218 16.13 -18.90 18.76
C MET A 218 17.63 -18.83 19.08
N LYS A 219 18.11 -19.67 20.00
CA LYS A 219 19.53 -19.78 20.33
C LYS A 219 20.35 -20.26 19.13
N GLU A 220 19.88 -21.29 18.43
CA GLU A 220 20.53 -21.81 17.21
C GLU A 220 20.58 -20.76 16.09
N LEU A 221 19.53 -19.95 15.92
CA LEU A 221 19.56 -18.85 14.96
C LEU A 221 20.63 -17.80 15.33
N ALA A 222 20.68 -17.38 16.60
CA ALA A 222 21.66 -16.42 17.08
C ALA A 222 23.10 -16.94 16.91
N GLU A 223 23.36 -18.20 17.26
CA GLU A 223 24.68 -18.83 17.11
C GLU A 223 25.10 -18.94 15.63
N ARG A 224 24.18 -19.30 14.73
CA ARG A 224 24.46 -19.32 13.28
C ARG A 224 24.82 -17.95 12.73
N ILE A 225 24.09 -16.91 13.14
CA ILE A 225 24.38 -15.52 12.73
C ILE A 225 25.74 -15.07 13.27
N ALA A 226 26.00 -15.30 14.56
CA ALA A 226 27.28 -14.97 15.17
C ALA A 226 28.46 -15.69 14.49
N ALA A 227 28.29 -16.97 14.13
CA ALA A 227 29.30 -17.74 13.40
C ALA A 227 29.52 -17.22 11.98
N ALA A 228 28.47 -16.83 11.27
CA ALA A 228 28.58 -16.24 9.93
C ALA A 228 29.31 -14.88 9.97
N GLU A 229 28.92 -14.00 10.91
CA GLU A 229 29.59 -12.71 11.10
C GLU A 229 31.06 -12.88 11.53
N SER A 230 31.38 -13.92 12.30
CA SER A 230 32.76 -14.23 12.69
C SER A 230 33.66 -14.58 11.49
N ARG A 231 33.13 -15.32 10.50
CA ARG A 231 33.89 -15.67 9.27
C ARG A 231 34.19 -14.44 8.42
N GLU A 232 33.31 -13.44 8.46
CA GLU A 232 33.48 -12.17 7.76
C GLU A 232 33.95 -11.04 8.67
N ALA A 233 34.44 -11.36 9.88
CA ALA A 233 34.66 -10.38 10.94
C ALA A 233 35.57 -9.22 10.52
N ALA A 234 36.60 -9.47 9.71
CA ALA A 234 37.48 -8.41 9.20
C ALA A 234 36.73 -7.45 8.26
N ARG A 235 35.89 -7.97 7.35
CA ARG A 235 35.06 -7.16 6.44
C ARG A 235 34.00 -6.39 7.22
N VAL A 236 33.27 -7.09 8.08
CA VAL A 236 32.19 -6.52 8.91
C VAL A 236 32.75 -5.45 9.84
N ALA A 237 33.89 -5.69 10.49
CA ALA A 237 34.54 -4.69 11.35
C ALA A 237 34.99 -3.46 10.54
N GLU A 238 35.56 -3.66 9.35
CA GLU A 238 36.00 -2.54 8.50
C GLU A 238 34.81 -1.73 7.95
N GLU A 239 33.71 -2.39 7.60
CA GLU A 239 32.46 -1.74 7.22
C GLU A 239 31.81 -1.00 8.39
N ARG A 240 31.87 -1.54 9.61
CA ARG A 240 31.35 -0.89 10.82
C ARG A 240 32.20 0.32 11.21
N LYS A 241 33.52 0.28 11.05
CA LYS A 241 34.42 1.43 11.28
C LYS A 241 34.13 2.63 10.36
N LYS A 242 33.63 2.38 9.15
CA LYS A 242 33.23 3.44 8.21
C LYS A 242 31.93 4.15 8.64
N ARG A 243 31.24 3.66 9.68
CA ARG A 243 29.94 4.19 10.15
C ARG A 243 30.18 5.03 11.42
N ASN A 244 29.87 6.32 11.37
CA ASN A 244 30.20 7.34 12.38
C ASN A 244 29.45 7.25 13.74
N TYR A 245 29.01 6.06 14.18
CA TYR A 245 28.24 5.91 15.43
C TYR A 245 28.71 4.69 16.23
N ALA A 246 29.87 4.79 16.90
CA ALA A 246 30.53 3.65 17.53
C ALA A 246 29.68 2.91 18.59
N ASP A 247 28.83 3.61 19.34
CA ASP A 247 28.09 3.04 20.47
C ASP A 247 27.01 2.03 20.06
N PHE A 248 26.45 2.16 18.85
CA PHE A 248 25.40 1.26 18.37
C PHE A 248 25.96 0.01 17.68
N TRP A 249 27.17 0.10 17.14
CA TRP A 249 27.80 -0.95 16.33
C TRP A 249 28.84 -1.75 17.10
N ALA A 250 28.83 -1.61 18.43
CA ALA A 250 29.65 -2.40 19.33
C ALA A 250 29.34 -3.91 19.20
N PRO A 251 30.31 -4.78 19.48
CA PRO A 251 30.08 -6.22 19.51
C PRO A 251 28.99 -6.56 20.54
N ILE A 252 28.01 -7.35 20.12
CA ILE A 252 26.93 -7.82 20.99
C ILE A 252 27.34 -9.15 21.61
N PRO A 253 27.22 -9.31 22.95
CA PRO A 253 27.50 -10.58 23.60
C PRO A 253 26.62 -11.70 23.04
N SER A 254 27.20 -12.89 22.82
CA SER A 254 26.44 -14.07 22.39
C SER A 254 25.40 -14.55 23.41
N THR A 255 25.48 -14.06 24.65
CA THR A 255 24.49 -14.30 25.71
C THR A 255 23.17 -13.54 25.50
N GLU A 256 23.11 -12.62 24.53
CA GLU A 256 21.94 -11.81 24.21
C GLU A 256 21.37 -12.21 22.83
N PRO A 257 20.72 -13.39 22.70
CA PRO A 257 20.38 -13.99 21.41
C PRO A 257 19.45 -13.12 20.56
N PHE A 258 18.46 -12.45 21.18
CA PHE A 258 17.58 -11.51 20.48
C PHE A 258 18.36 -10.33 19.88
N ARG A 259 19.28 -9.74 20.64
CA ARG A 259 20.09 -8.62 20.17
C ARG A 259 21.04 -9.00 19.05
N VAL A 260 21.61 -10.22 19.08
CA VAL A 260 22.45 -10.73 17.97
C VAL A 260 21.64 -10.74 16.67
N VAL A 261 20.44 -11.32 16.69
CA VAL A 261 19.59 -11.39 15.48
C VAL A 261 19.12 -9.98 15.05
N LEU A 262 18.69 -9.14 16.00
CA LEU A 262 18.26 -7.77 15.68
C LEU A 262 19.39 -6.90 15.12
N SER A 263 20.62 -7.08 15.58
CA SER A 263 21.80 -6.41 15.02
C SER A 263 22.03 -6.82 13.58
N HIS A 264 21.95 -8.12 13.27
CA HIS A 264 22.02 -8.59 11.90
C HIS A 264 20.92 -7.96 11.03
N MET A 265 19.69 -7.88 11.55
CA MET A 265 18.58 -7.24 10.85
C MET A 265 18.83 -5.74 10.59
N ARG A 266 19.34 -5.01 11.60
CA ARG A 266 19.71 -3.59 11.48
C ARG A 266 20.79 -3.39 10.41
N ASP A 267 21.81 -4.23 10.40
CA ASP A 267 22.91 -4.18 9.44
C ASP A 267 22.39 -4.38 8.00
N ARG A 268 21.49 -5.35 7.83
CA ARG A 268 20.82 -5.62 6.55
C ARG A 268 19.87 -4.50 6.12
N LEU A 269 19.13 -3.89 7.05
CA LEU A 269 18.29 -2.71 6.78
C LEU A 269 19.15 -1.51 6.34
N TYR A 270 20.30 -1.29 6.99
CA TYR A 270 21.25 -0.26 6.57
C TYR A 270 21.75 -0.50 5.14
N ASN A 271 22.14 -1.73 4.81
CA ASN A 271 22.59 -2.08 3.46
C ASN A 271 21.48 -1.86 2.43
N THR A 272 20.25 -2.28 2.76
CA THR A 272 19.05 -2.03 1.93
C THR A 272 18.88 -0.54 1.65
N ARG A 273 19.02 0.31 2.67
CA ARG A 273 18.95 1.77 2.52
C ARG A 273 20.03 2.30 1.57
N GLN A 274 21.26 1.80 1.68
CA GLN A 274 22.37 2.23 0.80
C GLN A 274 22.11 1.84 -0.65
N VAL A 275 21.70 0.60 -0.91
CA VAL A 275 21.36 0.12 -2.26
C VAL A 275 20.24 0.97 -2.88
N LEU A 276 19.18 1.27 -2.13
CA LEU A 276 18.09 2.11 -2.61
C LEU A 276 18.55 3.54 -2.91
N HIS A 277 19.46 4.11 -2.11
CA HIS A 277 20.07 5.40 -2.43
C HIS A 277 20.87 5.35 -3.73
N GLN A 278 21.65 4.29 -3.97
CA GLN A 278 22.38 4.11 -5.23
C GLN A 278 21.41 4.00 -6.42
N CYS A 279 20.28 3.33 -6.25
CA CYS A 279 19.24 3.26 -7.29
C CYS A 279 18.67 4.65 -7.65
N LEU A 280 18.54 5.57 -6.68
CA LEU A 280 18.10 6.94 -6.95
C LEU A 280 19.18 7.80 -7.64
N ILE A 281 20.46 7.51 -7.41
CA ILE A 281 21.58 8.23 -8.04
C ILE A 281 21.82 7.72 -9.47
N HIS A 282 21.65 6.42 -9.69
CA HIS A 282 21.92 5.73 -10.94
C HIS A 282 20.60 5.23 -11.58
N PRO A 283 19.96 6.03 -12.46
CA PRO A 283 18.61 5.73 -12.97
C PRO A 283 18.55 4.44 -13.82
N ASN A 284 19.64 4.06 -14.48
CA ASN A 284 19.73 2.85 -15.30
C ASN A 284 19.99 1.57 -14.49
N MET A 285 20.17 1.68 -13.17
CA MET A 285 20.39 0.52 -12.31
C MET A 285 19.07 -0.22 -12.08
N SER A 286 19.06 -1.52 -12.33
CA SER A 286 17.91 -2.37 -11.99
C SER A 286 17.71 -2.38 -10.47
N VAL A 287 16.53 -1.94 -10.02
CA VAL A 287 16.21 -1.86 -8.58
C VAL A 287 16.21 -3.26 -7.97
N ARG A 288 15.54 -4.22 -8.63
CA ARG A 288 15.50 -5.61 -8.18
C ARG A 288 16.88 -6.26 -8.17
N GLY A 289 17.63 -6.15 -9.26
CA GLY A 289 18.98 -6.74 -9.34
C GLY A 289 19.93 -6.18 -8.28
N ALA A 290 19.90 -4.86 -8.07
CA ALA A 290 20.73 -4.23 -7.04
C ALA A 290 20.38 -4.68 -5.61
N LEU A 291 19.09 -4.90 -5.31
CA LEU A 291 18.65 -5.43 -4.03
C LEU A 291 19.08 -6.90 -3.82
N GLU A 292 19.00 -7.72 -4.85
CA GLU A 292 19.40 -9.14 -4.82
C GLU A 292 20.92 -9.27 -4.57
N GLU A 293 21.75 -8.51 -5.29
CA GLU A 293 23.21 -8.56 -5.17
C GLU A 293 23.75 -7.89 -3.89
N GLY A 294 23.09 -6.83 -3.42
CA GLY A 294 23.56 -6.01 -2.30
C GLY A 294 23.32 -6.58 -0.91
N GLY A 295 22.86 -7.84 -0.80
CA GLY A 295 22.48 -8.44 0.48
C GLY A 295 21.35 -7.69 1.20
N ALA A 296 20.45 -7.06 0.43
CA ALA A 296 19.36 -6.23 0.96
C ALA A 296 18.09 -7.05 1.24
N TYR A 297 17.07 -6.41 1.84
CA TYR A 297 15.73 -6.99 1.94
C TYR A 297 14.96 -6.81 0.65
N LEU A 298 14.70 -7.94 -0.02
CA LEU A 298 13.81 -8.03 -1.17
C LEU A 298 12.43 -8.57 -0.79
N ASP A 299 12.39 -9.64 0.01
CA ASP A 299 11.16 -10.27 0.49
C ASP A 299 10.85 -9.83 1.93
N ILE A 300 9.58 -9.63 2.22
CA ILE A 300 9.09 -9.34 3.56
C ILE A 300 9.28 -10.52 4.52
N GLU A 301 9.19 -11.76 4.03
CA GLU A 301 9.32 -12.95 4.88
C GLU A 301 10.72 -13.08 5.48
N ASP A 302 11.75 -12.58 4.78
CA ASP A 302 13.11 -12.51 5.30
C ASP A 302 13.21 -11.65 6.56
N MET A 303 12.33 -10.65 6.71
CA MET A 303 12.28 -9.77 7.87
C MET A 303 11.27 -10.27 8.91
N ALA A 304 10.13 -10.83 8.48
CA ALA A 304 9.07 -11.28 9.35
C ALA A 304 9.41 -12.59 10.10
N ARG A 305 10.08 -13.54 9.44
CA ARG A 305 10.38 -14.86 10.01
C ARG A 305 11.27 -14.80 11.25
N PRO A 306 12.38 -14.04 11.29
CA PRO A 306 13.17 -13.88 12.51
C PRO A 306 12.35 -13.26 13.66
N LEU A 307 11.50 -12.28 13.38
CA LEU A 307 10.67 -11.63 14.39
C LEU A 307 9.57 -12.56 14.92
N GLN A 308 8.99 -13.40 14.05
CA GLN A 308 8.03 -14.42 14.46
C GLN A 308 8.71 -15.44 15.39
N LEU A 309 9.92 -15.88 15.06
CA LEU A 309 10.70 -16.77 15.93
C LEU A 309 10.99 -16.11 17.29
N MET A 310 11.32 -14.82 17.31
CA MET A 310 11.48 -14.09 18.58
C MET A 310 10.18 -14.08 19.38
N TYR A 311 9.04 -13.86 18.72
CA TYR A 311 7.73 -13.84 19.36
C TYR A 311 7.41 -15.21 19.96
N ASP A 312 7.50 -16.27 19.15
CA ASP A 312 7.24 -17.65 19.57
C ASP A 312 8.18 -18.08 20.70
N SER A 313 9.45 -17.67 20.64
CA SER A 313 10.42 -17.90 21.70
C SER A 313 9.99 -17.27 23.02
N LEU A 314 9.56 -16.00 23.01
CA LEU A 314 9.11 -15.31 24.23
C LEU A 314 7.82 -15.92 24.79
N ILE A 315 6.90 -16.36 23.93
CA ILE A 315 5.71 -17.11 24.36
C ILE A 315 6.13 -18.41 25.05
N SER A 316 7.07 -19.17 24.45
CA SER A 316 7.53 -20.45 25.00
C SER A 316 8.25 -20.31 26.36
N THR A 317 8.85 -19.15 26.63
CA THR A 317 9.54 -18.87 27.91
C THR A 317 8.65 -18.18 28.94
N HIS A 318 7.34 -18.02 28.65
CA HIS A 318 6.34 -17.33 29.47
C HIS A 318 6.56 -15.81 29.61
N ASP A 319 7.21 -15.19 28.63
CA ASP A 319 7.46 -13.74 28.56
C ASP A 319 6.42 -13.04 27.66
N GLU A 320 5.15 -13.45 27.76
CA GLU A 320 4.05 -13.00 26.88
C GLU A 320 3.85 -11.47 26.90
N SER A 321 4.05 -10.84 28.06
CA SER A 321 3.92 -9.38 28.20
C SER A 321 4.96 -8.62 27.37
N VAL A 322 6.16 -9.18 27.23
CA VAL A 322 7.23 -8.63 26.39
C VAL A 322 6.93 -8.90 24.92
N ALA A 323 6.51 -10.12 24.59
CA ALA A 323 6.16 -10.51 23.22
C ALA A 323 5.04 -9.60 22.64
N ASN A 324 4.03 -9.31 23.45
CA ASN A 324 2.86 -8.51 23.07
C ASN A 324 3.07 -6.99 23.16
N ALA A 325 4.30 -6.53 23.42
CA ALA A 325 4.66 -5.12 23.40
C ALA A 325 5.18 -4.69 22.00
N ARG A 326 6.35 -4.04 21.92
CA ARG A 326 6.88 -3.48 20.67
C ARG A 326 7.16 -4.53 19.59
N LEU A 327 7.46 -5.77 19.98
CA LEU A 327 7.68 -6.86 19.03
C LEU A 327 6.41 -7.17 18.21
N LEU A 328 5.27 -7.33 18.89
CA LEU A 328 3.98 -7.53 18.23
C LEU A 328 3.61 -6.34 17.33
N ASP A 329 3.91 -5.11 17.77
CA ASP A 329 3.69 -3.92 16.96
C ASP A 329 4.49 -3.95 15.66
N LEU A 330 5.77 -4.31 15.75
CA LEU A 330 6.64 -4.41 14.59
C LEU A 330 6.18 -5.52 13.63
N LEU A 331 5.79 -6.69 14.14
CA LEU A 331 5.21 -7.77 13.32
C LEU A 331 3.97 -7.28 12.55
N ARG A 332 3.08 -6.56 13.21
CA ARG A 332 1.86 -6.00 12.58
C ARG A 332 2.17 -4.90 11.58
N GLN A 333 3.14 -4.04 11.89
CA GLN A 333 3.62 -3.02 10.97
C GLN A 333 4.16 -3.68 9.69
N ILE A 334 5.01 -4.70 9.82
CA ILE A 334 5.56 -5.43 8.68
C ILE A 334 4.44 -6.02 7.83
N ARG A 335 3.52 -6.77 8.44
CA ARG A 335 2.39 -7.38 7.70
C ARG A 335 1.49 -6.34 7.04
N THR A 336 1.29 -5.18 7.65
CA THR A 336 0.45 -4.09 7.12
C THR A 336 1.14 -3.34 5.97
N PHE A 337 2.37 -2.89 6.20
CA PHE A 337 3.06 -1.90 5.36
C PHE A 337 3.99 -2.52 4.32
N GLY A 338 4.41 -3.78 4.47
CA GLY A 338 5.35 -4.37 3.53
C GLY A 338 6.73 -3.69 3.56
N LEU A 339 7.53 -3.92 2.52
CA LEU A 339 8.79 -3.21 2.31
C LEU A 339 8.64 -1.91 1.52
N SER A 340 7.41 -1.49 1.20
CA SER A 340 7.09 -0.31 0.38
C SER A 340 6.15 0.70 1.05
N LEU A 341 5.67 0.44 2.27
CA LEU A 341 4.59 1.16 2.99
C LEU A 341 3.20 1.05 2.34
N MET A 342 3.14 1.18 1.02
CA MET A 342 1.93 1.17 0.22
C MET A 342 2.21 0.53 -1.15
N GLY A 343 1.22 -0.18 -1.70
CA GLY A 343 1.27 -0.66 -3.07
C GLY A 343 0.99 0.48 -4.05
N LEU A 344 1.82 0.62 -5.09
CA LEU A 344 1.59 1.62 -6.13
C LEU A 344 0.65 1.05 -7.20
N ASP A 345 -0.57 1.57 -7.28
CA ASP A 345 -1.46 1.27 -8.40
C ASP A 345 -1.02 2.10 -9.63
N ILE A 346 -1.04 1.47 -10.80
CA ILE A 346 -0.75 2.07 -12.10
C ILE A 346 -2.07 2.33 -12.80
N ARG A 347 -2.29 3.53 -13.33
CA ARG A 347 -3.53 3.87 -14.04
C ARG A 347 -3.24 4.48 -15.40
N GLN A 348 -3.86 3.94 -16.45
CA GLN A 348 -3.74 4.43 -17.83
C GLN A 348 -5.07 4.25 -18.57
N GLU A 349 -5.38 5.12 -19.53
CA GLU A 349 -6.60 5.02 -20.34
C GLU A 349 -6.53 3.88 -21.39
N SER A 350 -7.68 3.24 -21.65
CA SER A 350 -7.86 2.08 -22.55
C SER A 350 -7.38 2.31 -23.99
N THR A 351 -7.56 3.53 -24.51
CA THR A 351 -7.14 3.95 -25.86
C THR A 351 -5.64 3.76 -26.08
N ARG A 352 -4.83 4.05 -25.05
CA ARG A 352 -3.36 3.92 -25.11
C ARG A 352 -2.92 2.46 -25.22
N HIS A 353 -3.66 1.52 -24.64
CA HIS A 353 -3.40 0.09 -24.81
C HIS A 353 -3.79 -0.36 -26.21
N THR A 354 -4.93 0.12 -26.71
CA THR A 354 -5.39 -0.15 -28.09
C THR A 354 -4.34 0.30 -29.12
N GLU A 355 -3.75 1.48 -28.95
CA GLU A 355 -2.68 1.99 -29.82
C GLU A 355 -1.43 1.09 -29.83
N VAL A 356 -1.03 0.54 -28.69
CA VAL A 356 0.11 -0.37 -28.60
C VAL A 356 -0.19 -1.68 -29.33
N VAL A 357 -1.37 -2.27 -29.10
CA VAL A 357 -1.76 -3.51 -29.78
C VAL A 357 -1.92 -3.28 -31.29
N ASP A 358 -2.44 -2.13 -31.71
CA ASP A 358 -2.57 -1.75 -33.12
C ASP A 358 -1.21 -1.55 -33.82
N ALA A 359 -0.26 -0.92 -33.15
CA ALA A 359 1.12 -0.84 -33.63
C ALA A 359 1.73 -2.24 -33.81
N ILE A 360 1.44 -3.15 -32.86
CA ILE A 360 1.87 -4.55 -32.95
C ILE A 360 1.28 -5.27 -34.15
N THR A 361 -0.04 -5.24 -34.32
CA THR A 361 -0.71 -5.96 -35.40
C THR A 361 -0.36 -5.38 -36.77
N THR A 362 -0.21 -4.05 -36.87
CA THR A 362 0.14 -3.38 -38.13
C THR A 362 1.56 -3.74 -38.57
N TYR A 363 2.53 -3.68 -37.66
CA TYR A 363 3.93 -4.06 -37.96
C TYR A 363 4.05 -5.53 -38.40
N LEU A 364 3.29 -6.44 -37.78
CA LEU A 364 3.29 -7.86 -38.11
C LEU A 364 2.51 -8.18 -39.40
N GLY A 365 1.85 -7.20 -40.02
CA GLY A 365 1.02 -7.42 -41.21
C GLY A 365 -0.30 -8.15 -40.94
N LEU A 366 -0.78 -8.15 -39.68
CA LEU A 366 -2.04 -8.78 -39.27
C LEU A 366 -3.26 -7.87 -39.51
N GLY A 367 -3.03 -6.60 -39.82
CA GLY A 367 -4.03 -5.55 -39.97
C GLY A 367 -4.06 -4.60 -38.77
N SER A 368 -5.04 -3.70 -38.73
CA SER A 368 -5.20 -2.71 -37.66
C SER A 368 -6.18 -3.21 -36.59
N TYR A 369 -5.68 -3.54 -35.40
CA TYR A 369 -6.48 -3.89 -34.23
C TYR A 369 -7.53 -2.83 -33.88
N ALA A 370 -7.19 -1.54 -34.02
CA ALA A 370 -8.10 -0.43 -33.75
C ALA A 370 -9.35 -0.48 -34.64
N SER A 371 -9.23 -1.00 -35.87
CA SER A 371 -10.35 -1.14 -36.81
C SER A 371 -11.22 -2.38 -36.58
N TRP A 372 -10.80 -3.32 -35.73
CA TRP A 372 -11.50 -4.59 -35.53
C TRP A 372 -12.70 -4.42 -34.60
N ASP A 373 -13.75 -5.21 -34.85
CA ASP A 373 -14.86 -5.38 -33.93
C ASP A 373 -14.45 -6.14 -32.66
N GLU A 374 -15.27 -6.05 -31.62
CA GLU A 374 -14.98 -6.65 -30.31
C GLU A 374 -14.78 -8.17 -30.40
N ALA A 375 -15.58 -8.86 -31.21
CA ALA A 375 -15.48 -10.31 -31.36
C ALA A 375 -14.11 -10.73 -31.93
N LYS A 376 -13.62 -10.01 -32.96
CA LYS A 376 -12.30 -10.25 -33.54
C LYS A 376 -11.18 -9.87 -32.58
N ARG A 377 -11.31 -8.78 -31.83
CA ARG A 377 -10.35 -8.38 -30.79
C ARG A 377 -10.23 -9.47 -29.71
N LEU A 378 -11.35 -9.92 -29.15
CA LEU A 378 -11.38 -10.97 -28.12
C LEU A 378 -10.77 -12.27 -28.62
N LYS A 379 -11.11 -12.68 -29.85
CA LYS A 379 -10.53 -13.88 -30.46
C LYS A 379 -9.01 -13.77 -30.57
N PHE A 380 -8.52 -12.69 -31.18
CA PHE A 380 -7.08 -12.45 -31.33
C PHE A 380 -6.36 -12.46 -29.99
N LEU A 381 -6.84 -11.69 -29.01
CA LEU A 381 -6.22 -11.60 -27.69
C LEU A 381 -6.19 -12.95 -26.98
N THR A 382 -7.28 -13.72 -27.07
CA THR A 382 -7.37 -15.05 -26.45
C THR A 382 -6.41 -16.04 -27.11
N ASP A 383 -6.37 -16.07 -28.45
CA ASP A 383 -5.48 -16.93 -29.21
C ASP A 383 -4.00 -16.62 -28.87
N GLU A 384 -3.64 -15.33 -28.82
CA GLU A 384 -2.30 -14.91 -28.42
C GLU A 384 -1.99 -15.24 -26.96
N LEU A 385 -2.95 -15.04 -26.03
CA LEU A 385 -2.80 -15.34 -24.60
C LEU A 385 -2.64 -16.85 -24.31
N GLN A 386 -3.25 -17.71 -25.13
CA GLN A 386 -3.04 -19.16 -25.11
C GLN A 386 -1.72 -19.57 -25.77
N GLY A 387 -1.30 -18.81 -26.79
CA GLY A 387 -0.03 -18.97 -27.48
C GLY A 387 1.18 -18.83 -26.55
N LYS A 388 2.28 -19.50 -26.93
CA LYS A 388 3.59 -19.40 -26.23
C LYS A 388 4.61 -18.58 -27.01
N ARG A 389 4.27 -18.15 -28.22
CA ARG A 389 5.14 -17.36 -29.09
C ARG A 389 5.14 -15.92 -28.60
N PRO A 390 6.31 -15.26 -28.45
CA PRO A 390 6.37 -13.83 -28.21
C PRO A 390 5.74 -13.04 -29.36
N LEU A 391 4.89 -12.09 -29.02
CA LEU A 391 4.16 -11.25 -29.95
C LEU A 391 4.88 -9.92 -30.21
N MET A 392 5.54 -9.33 -29.20
CA MET A 392 6.18 -8.02 -29.34
C MET A 392 7.56 -8.13 -30.02
N PRO A 393 7.73 -7.64 -31.27
CA PRO A 393 8.98 -7.77 -32.02
C PRO A 393 10.09 -6.86 -31.48
N PRO A 394 11.35 -7.33 -31.38
CA PRO A 394 12.49 -6.47 -31.13
C PRO A 394 12.65 -5.45 -32.27
N GLY A 395 12.78 -4.17 -31.95
CA GLY A 395 13.03 -3.12 -32.96
C GLY A 395 11.79 -2.63 -33.72
N MET A 396 10.58 -2.95 -33.26
CA MET A 396 9.35 -2.31 -33.74
C MET A 396 9.43 -0.79 -33.59
N ASP A 397 9.07 -0.06 -34.66
CA ASP A 397 8.92 1.38 -34.62
C ASP A 397 7.76 1.77 -33.71
N MET A 398 8.04 2.60 -32.72
CA MET A 398 7.06 3.08 -31.75
C MET A 398 7.06 4.60 -31.76
N ASN A 399 5.88 5.20 -31.93
CA ASN A 399 5.71 6.62 -31.66
C ASN A 399 5.98 6.89 -30.15
N PRO A 400 6.19 8.16 -29.74
CA PRO A 400 6.52 8.48 -28.35
C PRO A 400 5.50 7.93 -27.33
N ASP A 401 4.24 7.89 -27.74
CA ASP A 401 3.12 7.51 -26.91
C ASP A 401 3.05 6.00 -26.63
N VAL A 402 3.20 5.18 -27.67
CA VAL A 402 3.33 3.71 -27.59
C VAL A 402 4.60 3.34 -26.85
N LYS A 403 5.71 4.05 -27.12
CA LYS A 403 6.99 3.81 -26.48
C LYS A 403 6.89 3.99 -24.96
N GLU A 404 6.16 5.00 -24.49
CA GLU A 404 5.99 5.25 -23.06
C GLU A 404 5.15 4.16 -22.36
N VAL A 405 4.09 3.67 -23.01
CA VAL A 405 3.28 2.55 -22.46
C VAL A 405 4.11 1.28 -22.36
N VAL A 406 4.87 0.94 -23.40
CA VAL A 406 5.77 -0.22 -23.41
C VAL A 406 6.88 -0.06 -22.37
N ALA A 407 7.48 1.12 -22.26
CA ALA A 407 8.51 1.42 -21.26
C ALA A 407 7.96 1.28 -19.84
N THR A 408 6.71 1.67 -19.61
CA THR A 408 6.02 1.50 -18.33
C THR A 408 5.94 0.04 -17.95
N PHE A 409 5.38 -0.80 -18.82
CA PHE A 409 5.24 -2.23 -18.52
C PHE A 409 6.61 -2.92 -18.32
N ARG A 410 7.64 -2.55 -19.11
CA ARG A 410 9.01 -3.02 -18.88
C ARG A 410 9.55 -2.57 -17.52
N MET A 411 9.31 -1.33 -17.11
CA MET A 411 9.70 -0.87 -15.78
C MET A 411 9.00 -1.67 -14.68
N LEU A 412 7.72 -2.00 -14.85
CA LEU A 412 6.97 -2.82 -13.88
C LEU A 412 7.56 -4.23 -13.73
N SER A 413 8.14 -4.81 -14.79
CA SER A 413 8.77 -6.15 -14.69
C SER A 413 10.12 -6.14 -13.97
N GLU A 414 10.77 -4.97 -13.86
CA GLU A 414 12.06 -4.79 -13.17
C GLU A 414 11.91 -4.37 -11.71
N LEU A 415 10.72 -3.93 -11.29
CA LEU A 415 10.45 -3.50 -9.92
C LEU A 415 10.09 -4.68 -9.02
N PRO A 416 10.42 -4.64 -7.71
CA PRO A 416 9.93 -5.64 -6.75
C PRO A 416 8.39 -5.69 -6.74
N HIS A 417 7.83 -6.88 -6.98
CA HIS A 417 6.37 -7.05 -7.13
C HIS A 417 5.59 -6.64 -5.88
N ASP A 418 6.17 -6.77 -4.69
CA ASP A 418 5.58 -6.35 -3.41
C ASP A 418 5.33 -4.84 -3.30
N SER A 419 5.93 -4.06 -4.19
CA SER A 419 5.82 -2.61 -4.25
C SER A 419 4.69 -2.13 -5.17
N LEU A 420 4.11 -3.05 -5.94
CA LEU A 420 3.10 -2.75 -6.96
C LEU A 420 1.70 -3.17 -6.51
N GLY A 421 0.71 -2.46 -7.04
CA GLY A 421 -0.69 -2.66 -6.77
C GLY A 421 -1.46 -3.18 -7.99
N ALA A 422 -2.55 -2.51 -8.33
CA ALA A 422 -3.37 -2.81 -9.50
C ALA A 422 -2.83 -2.12 -10.74
N TYR A 423 -3.18 -2.67 -11.90
CA TYR A 423 -3.22 -1.93 -13.14
C TYR A 423 -4.66 -1.52 -13.43
N ILE A 424 -4.99 -0.26 -13.24
CA ILE A 424 -6.31 0.34 -13.45
C ILE A 424 -6.41 0.85 -14.89
N ILE A 425 -7.51 0.52 -15.56
CA ILE A 425 -7.80 0.96 -16.93
C ILE A 425 -8.89 2.01 -16.88
N SER A 426 -8.53 3.29 -17.07
CA SER A 426 -9.51 4.37 -17.22
C SER A 426 -10.28 4.24 -18.52
N MET A 427 -11.49 4.80 -18.57
CA MET A 427 -12.35 4.74 -19.76
C MET A 427 -12.50 3.31 -20.30
N ALA A 428 -12.61 2.32 -19.41
CA ALA A 428 -12.80 0.92 -19.81
C ALA A 428 -14.23 0.73 -20.31
N LYS A 429 -14.37 0.13 -21.50
CA LYS A 429 -15.67 -0.03 -22.18
C LYS A 429 -15.98 -1.49 -22.49
N THR A 430 -14.98 -2.25 -22.94
CA THR A 430 -15.20 -3.63 -23.42
C THR A 430 -14.27 -4.63 -22.75
N ALA A 431 -14.55 -5.93 -22.94
CA ALA A 431 -13.76 -7.00 -22.35
C ALA A 431 -12.35 -7.06 -22.97
N SER A 432 -12.21 -6.63 -24.23
CA SER A 432 -10.91 -6.54 -24.90
C SER A 432 -9.96 -5.54 -24.24
N ASP A 433 -10.47 -4.47 -23.60
CA ASP A 433 -9.63 -3.50 -22.88
C ASP A 433 -8.84 -4.20 -21.75
N VAL A 434 -9.50 -5.07 -21.01
CA VAL A 434 -8.87 -5.85 -19.92
C VAL A 434 -7.87 -6.86 -20.47
N LEU A 435 -8.25 -7.63 -21.49
CA LEU A 435 -7.38 -8.64 -22.09
C LEU A 435 -6.15 -8.03 -22.78
N ALA A 436 -6.27 -6.84 -23.38
CA ALA A 436 -5.15 -6.13 -23.97
C ALA A 436 -4.08 -5.83 -22.91
N VAL A 437 -4.45 -5.34 -21.73
CA VAL A 437 -3.49 -5.10 -20.64
C VAL A 437 -2.87 -6.40 -20.13
N VAL A 438 -3.65 -7.48 -19.97
CA VAL A 438 -3.11 -8.79 -19.58
C VAL A 438 -2.07 -9.28 -20.59
N LEU A 439 -2.34 -9.14 -21.89
CA LEU A 439 -1.40 -9.48 -22.95
C LEU A 439 -0.14 -8.63 -22.87
N LEU A 440 -0.26 -7.31 -22.75
CA LEU A 440 0.89 -6.40 -22.68
C LEU A 440 1.77 -6.66 -21.46
N GLN A 441 1.18 -6.97 -20.29
CA GLN A 441 1.94 -7.39 -19.11
C GLN A 441 2.76 -8.66 -19.38
N ARG A 442 2.16 -9.66 -20.05
CA ARG A 442 2.84 -10.91 -20.39
C ARG A 442 4.00 -10.68 -21.36
N GLU A 443 3.76 -9.92 -22.43
CA GLU A 443 4.75 -9.67 -23.50
C GLU A 443 5.96 -8.85 -23.05
N THR A 444 5.80 -8.06 -21.99
CA THR A 444 6.85 -7.22 -21.41
C THR A 444 7.52 -7.85 -20.19
N GLY A 445 7.08 -9.05 -19.80
CA GLY A 445 7.71 -9.84 -18.75
C GLY A 445 7.26 -9.53 -17.33
N VAL A 446 6.15 -8.82 -17.12
CA VAL A 446 5.62 -8.54 -15.77
C VAL A 446 5.17 -9.85 -15.12
N ARG A 447 5.92 -10.32 -14.13
CA ARG A 447 5.69 -11.62 -13.47
C ARG A 447 5.89 -11.54 -11.94
N PRO A 448 4.90 -11.95 -11.13
CA PRO A 448 3.52 -12.26 -11.55
C PRO A 448 2.82 -11.01 -12.14
N ALA A 449 1.76 -11.23 -12.93
CA ALA A 449 1.01 -10.14 -13.53
C ALA A 449 0.25 -9.35 -12.45
N LEU A 450 0.18 -8.03 -12.59
CA LEU A 450 -0.64 -7.19 -11.74
C LEU A 450 -2.12 -7.46 -12.00
N ARG A 451 -2.92 -7.35 -10.95
CA ARG A 451 -4.38 -7.40 -11.04
C ARG A 451 -4.87 -6.27 -11.96
N VAL A 452 -5.62 -6.62 -13.01
CA VAL A 452 -6.16 -5.65 -13.96
C VAL A 452 -7.56 -5.26 -13.54
N VAL A 453 -7.80 -3.95 -13.38
CA VAL A 453 -9.01 -3.37 -12.80
C VAL A 453 -9.65 -2.44 -13.83
N PRO A 454 -10.77 -2.81 -14.48
CA PRO A 454 -11.52 -1.88 -15.31
C PRO A 454 -12.16 -0.80 -14.44
N LEU A 455 -12.05 0.45 -14.87
CA LEU A 455 -12.70 1.59 -14.25
C LEU A 455 -13.82 2.10 -15.16
N PHE A 456 -15.07 1.92 -14.71
CA PHE A 456 -16.28 2.38 -15.40
C PHE A 456 -16.65 3.79 -14.90
N GLU A 457 -16.55 4.79 -15.79
CA GLU A 457 -16.60 6.21 -15.39
C GLU A 457 -17.80 6.97 -15.97
N THR A 458 -18.33 6.60 -17.13
CA THR A 458 -19.52 7.26 -17.70
C THR A 458 -20.80 6.51 -17.33
N LEU A 459 -21.96 7.16 -17.47
CA LEU A 459 -23.24 6.50 -17.23
C LEU A 459 -23.46 5.33 -18.19
N GLU A 460 -23.05 5.47 -19.45
CA GLU A 460 -23.11 4.40 -20.44
C GLU A 460 -22.23 3.21 -20.04
N ASP A 461 -20.98 3.47 -19.62
CA ASP A 461 -20.06 2.43 -19.17
C ASP A 461 -20.60 1.69 -17.93
N LEU A 462 -21.18 2.42 -16.96
CA LEU A 462 -21.80 1.82 -15.77
C LEU A 462 -22.97 0.89 -16.13
N ASN A 463 -23.82 1.30 -17.09
CA ASN A 463 -24.94 0.50 -17.54
C ASN A 463 -24.48 -0.77 -18.29
N ASN A 464 -23.40 -0.66 -19.07
CA ASN A 464 -22.84 -1.75 -19.86
C ASN A 464 -21.90 -2.67 -19.07
N ALA A 465 -21.40 -2.23 -17.90
CA ALA A 465 -20.44 -2.97 -17.08
C ALA A 465 -20.85 -4.44 -16.80
N PRO A 466 -22.11 -4.78 -16.46
CA PRO A 466 -22.52 -6.17 -16.25
C PRO A 466 -22.35 -7.06 -17.49
N ASP A 467 -22.64 -6.54 -18.68
CA ASP A 467 -22.51 -7.26 -19.95
C ASP A 467 -21.04 -7.40 -20.35
N THR A 468 -20.25 -6.34 -20.17
CA THR A 468 -18.79 -6.37 -20.36
C THR A 468 -18.14 -7.42 -19.46
N MET A 469 -18.50 -7.45 -18.17
CA MET A 469 -17.97 -8.42 -17.23
C MET A 469 -18.48 -9.84 -17.49
N THR A 470 -19.73 -10.00 -17.93
CA THR A 470 -20.25 -11.31 -18.36
C THR A 470 -19.47 -11.84 -19.56
N THR A 471 -19.17 -10.99 -20.54
CA THR A 471 -18.36 -11.34 -21.71
C THR A 471 -16.95 -11.73 -21.29
N LEU A 472 -16.31 -10.94 -20.43
CA LEU A 472 -14.97 -11.22 -19.93
C LEU A 472 -14.91 -12.54 -19.13
N PHE A 473 -15.86 -12.76 -18.22
CA PHE A 473 -15.94 -14.00 -17.46
C PHE A 473 -16.39 -15.18 -18.30
N SER A 474 -17.02 -15.01 -19.45
CA SER A 474 -17.29 -16.13 -20.37
C SER A 474 -16.01 -16.71 -21.00
N ASN A 475 -14.90 -15.97 -20.97
CA ASN A 475 -13.60 -16.43 -21.46
C ASN A 475 -12.92 -17.38 -20.45
N ASP A 476 -12.85 -18.66 -20.80
CA ASP A 476 -12.29 -19.72 -19.95
C ASP A 476 -10.82 -19.50 -19.57
N TRP A 477 -10.03 -18.95 -20.49
CA TRP A 477 -8.62 -18.63 -20.22
C TRP A 477 -8.53 -17.53 -19.16
N TYR A 478 -9.33 -16.48 -19.29
CA TYR A 478 -9.33 -15.37 -18.34
C TYR A 478 -9.80 -15.79 -16.95
N ARG A 479 -10.88 -16.59 -16.84
CA ARG A 479 -11.33 -17.11 -15.54
C ARG A 479 -10.24 -17.91 -14.83
N SER A 480 -9.49 -18.72 -15.59
CA SER A 480 -8.37 -19.50 -15.05
C SER A 480 -7.22 -18.59 -14.61
N HIS A 481 -6.95 -17.52 -15.36
CA HIS A 481 -5.91 -16.54 -15.06
C HIS A 481 -6.14 -15.79 -13.73
N ILE A 482 -7.39 -15.37 -13.46
CA ILE A 482 -7.71 -14.58 -12.26
C ILE A 482 -7.91 -15.41 -10.99
N ASN A 483 -7.93 -16.75 -11.10
CA ASN A 483 -8.09 -17.69 -10.00
C ASN A 483 -9.26 -17.33 -9.04
N GLY A 484 -10.40 -16.95 -9.62
CA GLY A 484 -11.62 -16.65 -8.87
C GLY A 484 -11.69 -15.29 -8.18
N LEU A 485 -10.73 -14.38 -8.40
CA LEU A 485 -10.72 -13.03 -7.80
C LEU A 485 -10.67 -11.95 -8.88
N HIS A 486 -11.64 -11.03 -8.88
CA HIS A 486 -11.62 -9.88 -9.78
C HIS A 486 -12.02 -8.60 -9.04
N GLU A 487 -11.42 -7.49 -9.44
CA GLU A 487 -11.63 -6.18 -8.84
C GLU A 487 -12.10 -5.23 -9.93
N CYS A 488 -13.21 -4.53 -9.67
CA CYS A 488 -13.73 -3.47 -10.54
C CYS A 488 -13.67 -2.14 -9.79
N MET A 489 -13.37 -1.07 -10.51
CA MET A 489 -13.43 0.29 -9.98
C MET A 489 -14.61 1.04 -10.61
N ILE A 490 -15.27 1.89 -9.82
CA ILE A 490 -16.43 2.67 -10.27
C ILE A 490 -16.22 4.17 -9.99
N GLY A 491 -16.40 5.00 -11.01
CA GLY A 491 -16.02 6.42 -10.97
C GLY A 491 -17.12 7.36 -10.49
N TYR A 492 -17.31 7.55 -9.18
CA TYR A 492 -18.37 8.44 -8.67
C TYR A 492 -18.28 9.89 -9.19
N SER A 493 -17.10 10.51 -9.12
CA SER A 493 -16.96 11.91 -9.49
C SER A 493 -17.09 12.14 -10.99
N ASP A 494 -16.64 11.20 -11.81
CA ASP A 494 -16.64 11.34 -13.27
C ASP A 494 -18.03 11.04 -13.84
N SER A 495 -18.72 10.02 -13.33
CA SER A 495 -20.14 9.79 -13.67
C SER A 495 -21.02 10.97 -13.23
N GLY A 496 -20.67 11.60 -12.11
CA GLY A 496 -21.35 12.80 -11.63
C GLY A 496 -21.15 14.03 -12.52
N LYS A 497 -20.03 14.15 -13.24
CA LYS A 497 -19.79 15.20 -14.25
C LYS A 497 -20.54 14.90 -15.55
N ASP A 498 -20.66 13.63 -15.91
CA ASP A 498 -21.31 13.14 -17.13
C ASP A 498 -22.85 13.30 -17.08
N ALA A 499 -23.50 12.70 -16.07
CA ALA A 499 -24.97 12.61 -16.01
C ALA A 499 -25.61 13.35 -14.81
N GLY A 500 -24.80 14.04 -14.00
CA GLY A 500 -25.25 14.64 -12.74
C GLY A 500 -25.26 13.66 -11.56
N ARG A 501 -25.08 14.18 -10.35
CA ARG A 501 -24.79 13.37 -9.16
C ARG A 501 -25.87 12.36 -8.78
N LEU A 502 -27.16 12.71 -8.93
CA LEU A 502 -28.25 11.82 -8.55
C LEU A 502 -28.34 10.60 -9.47
N ALA A 503 -28.30 10.83 -10.78
CA ALA A 503 -28.30 9.76 -11.77
C ALA A 503 -27.07 8.85 -11.63
N ALA A 504 -25.89 9.46 -11.44
CA ALA A 504 -24.65 8.73 -11.18
C ALA A 504 -24.74 7.85 -9.92
N ALA A 505 -25.23 8.40 -8.80
CA ALA A 505 -25.36 7.64 -7.56
C ALA A 505 -26.31 6.44 -7.70
N TRP A 506 -27.44 6.63 -8.40
CA TRP A 506 -28.38 5.54 -8.67
C TRP A 506 -27.78 4.47 -9.59
N ALA A 507 -27.15 4.89 -10.69
CA ALA A 507 -26.48 3.97 -11.62
C ALA A 507 -25.39 3.16 -10.93
N LEU A 508 -24.56 3.79 -10.08
CA LEU A 508 -23.52 3.10 -9.31
C LEU A 508 -24.10 2.01 -8.41
N TYR A 509 -25.22 2.31 -7.72
CA TYR A 509 -25.92 1.34 -6.89
C TYR A 509 -26.38 0.12 -7.71
N GLU A 510 -27.09 0.36 -8.82
CA GLU A 510 -27.59 -0.72 -9.68
C GLU A 510 -26.46 -1.53 -10.31
N THR A 511 -25.38 -0.87 -10.75
CA THR A 511 -24.21 -1.52 -11.32
C THR A 511 -23.53 -2.42 -10.29
N GLN A 512 -23.38 -1.98 -9.04
CA GLN A 512 -22.82 -2.82 -7.97
C GLN A 512 -23.65 -4.09 -7.72
N GLU A 513 -24.98 -3.97 -7.58
CA GLU A 513 -25.85 -5.15 -7.39
C GLU A 513 -25.75 -6.14 -8.57
N LYS A 514 -25.73 -5.62 -9.80
CA LYS A 514 -25.62 -6.43 -11.01
C LYS A 514 -24.24 -7.10 -11.11
N LEU A 515 -23.15 -6.38 -10.83
CA LEU A 515 -21.80 -6.94 -10.85
C LEU A 515 -21.60 -8.05 -9.83
N VAL A 516 -22.14 -7.89 -8.61
CA VAL A 516 -22.14 -8.96 -7.59
C VAL A 516 -22.87 -10.20 -8.10
N SER A 517 -24.04 -10.01 -8.72
CA SER A 517 -24.84 -11.11 -9.30
C SER A 517 -24.10 -11.82 -10.45
N VAL A 518 -23.44 -11.06 -11.33
CA VAL A 518 -22.61 -11.61 -12.41
C VAL A 518 -21.44 -12.40 -11.85
N ALA A 519 -20.71 -11.86 -10.87
CA ALA A 519 -19.56 -12.54 -10.27
C ALA A 519 -19.97 -13.86 -9.59
N ALA A 520 -21.08 -13.85 -8.83
CA ALA A 520 -21.63 -15.04 -8.19
C ALA A 520 -22.00 -16.14 -9.21
N LYS A 521 -22.62 -15.76 -10.35
CA LYS A 521 -22.98 -16.70 -11.42
C LYS A 521 -21.76 -17.42 -12.01
N TRP A 522 -20.61 -16.74 -12.07
CA TRP A 522 -19.36 -17.29 -12.63
C TRP A 522 -18.38 -17.84 -11.57
N GLY A 523 -18.77 -17.87 -10.29
CA GLY A 523 -17.91 -18.34 -9.20
C GLY A 523 -16.71 -17.42 -8.93
N VAL A 524 -16.83 -16.13 -9.26
CA VAL A 524 -15.80 -15.11 -9.03
C VAL A 524 -16.17 -14.30 -7.80
N CYS A 525 -15.21 -14.10 -6.90
CA CYS A 525 -15.32 -13.14 -5.81
C CYS A 525 -15.02 -11.74 -6.37
N ALA A 526 -16.07 -10.93 -6.53
CA ALA A 526 -15.93 -9.53 -6.92
C ALA A 526 -15.59 -8.66 -5.70
N MET A 527 -14.48 -7.93 -5.79
CA MET A 527 -14.16 -6.84 -4.87
C MET A 527 -14.48 -5.51 -5.55
N GLY A 528 -15.35 -4.71 -4.95
CA GLY A 528 -15.51 -3.31 -5.33
C GLY A 528 -14.42 -2.46 -4.68
N ALA A 529 -13.68 -1.70 -5.49
CA ALA A 529 -12.67 -0.76 -5.02
C ALA A 529 -13.22 0.68 -5.00
#